data_AF-A0A6J4M1F5-F1
#
_entry.id   AF-A0A6J4M1F5-F1
#
_cell.length_a   1.000
_cell.length_b   1.000
_cell.length_c   1.000
_cell.angle_alpha   90.00
_cell.angle_beta   90.00
_cell.angle_gamma   90.00
#
_symmetry.space_group_name_H-M   'P 1'
#
loop_
_entity.id
_entity.type
_entity.pdbx_description
1 polymer ?
#
loop_
_entity_poly.entity_id
_entity_poly.type
_entity_poly.pdbx_seq_one_letter_code
_entity_poly.pdbx_strand_id
1 'polypeptide(L)' 'AAVVSATTGLGHDLGMFVVAEGIETVEQLARTVELGCDIGQGYLLSRPLRPADVPEAAQRHVRDWLRVPAQRAP' A
#
# COMPACT_ATOMS: atom_id res chain seq x y z
N ALA A 1 8.18 14.86 0.10
CA ALA A 1 8.05 14.04 -1.13
C ALA A 1 9.42 13.60 -1.70
N ALA A 2 10.43 14.47 -1.80
CA ALA A 2 11.72 14.13 -2.43
C ALA A 2 12.40 12.86 -1.88
N VAL A 3 12.47 12.71 -0.55
CA VAL A 3 13.05 11.50 0.09
C VAL A 3 12.31 10.24 -0.33
N VAL A 4 10.97 10.26 -0.27
CA VAL A 4 10.14 9.11 -0.65
C VAL A 4 10.39 8.72 -2.10
N SER A 5 10.37 9.66 -3.04
CA SER A 5 10.67 9.36 -4.46
C SER A 5 12.06 8.78 -4.67
N ALA A 6 13.08 9.32 -3.99
CA ALA A 6 14.44 8.82 -4.10
C ALA A 6 14.59 7.40 -3.53
N THR A 7 13.97 7.13 -2.38
CA THR A 7 13.96 5.80 -1.78
C THR A 7 13.19 4.80 -2.64
N THR A 8 12.05 5.21 -3.20
CA THR A 8 11.27 4.36 -4.12
C THR A 8 12.08 4.01 -5.35
N GLY A 9 12.68 5.00 -6.01
CA GLY A 9 13.52 4.77 -7.19
C GLY A 9 14.70 3.85 -6.91
N LEU A 10 15.39 4.03 -5.78
CA LEU A 10 16.47 3.14 -5.35
C LEU A 10 15.99 1.70 -5.12
N GLY A 11 14.83 1.52 -4.47
CA GLY A 11 14.23 0.19 -4.27
C GLY A 11 13.96 -0.51 -5.61
N HIS A 12 13.37 0.21 -6.56
CA HIS A 12 13.07 -0.30 -7.89
C HIS A 12 14.34 -0.63 -8.70
N ASP A 13 15.38 0.21 -8.65
CA ASP A 13 16.67 -0.06 -9.30
C ASP A 13 17.36 -1.32 -8.75
N LEU A 14 17.08 -1.68 -7.48
CA LEU A 14 17.54 -2.90 -6.84
C LEU A 14 16.60 -4.10 -7.06
N GLY A 15 15.51 -3.94 -7.82
CA GLY A 15 14.52 -4.99 -8.04
C GLY A 15 13.69 -5.33 -6.80
N MET A 16 13.52 -4.39 -5.88
CA MET A 16 12.75 -4.54 -4.64
C MET A 16 11.40 -3.84 -4.71
N PHE A 17 10.42 -4.37 -3.99
CA PHE A 17 9.18 -3.66 -3.70
C PHE A 17 9.35 -2.69 -2.53
N VAL A 18 8.59 -1.59 -2.56
CA VAL A 18 8.63 -0.51 -1.58
C VAL A 18 7.29 -0.46 -0.84
N VAL A 19 7.35 -0.58 0.48
CA VAL A 19 6.20 -0.50 1.38
C VAL A 19 6.09 0.91 1.97
N ALA A 20 4.97 1.59 1.74
CA ALA A 20 4.61 2.81 2.43
C ALA A 20 3.86 2.47 3.72
N GLU A 21 4.49 2.67 4.88
CA GLU A 21 3.88 2.44 6.20
C GLU A 21 3.30 3.72 6.82
N GLY A 22 2.29 3.56 7.69
CA GLY A 22 1.68 4.65 8.45
C GLY A 22 0.61 5.43 7.69
N ILE A 23 -0.08 4.80 6.71
CA ILE A 23 -1.16 5.44 5.95
C ILE A 23 -2.44 5.55 6.80
N GLU A 24 -2.85 6.77 7.12
CA GLU A 24 -4.02 7.07 7.94
C GLU A 24 -5.10 7.86 7.19
N THR A 25 -4.75 8.53 6.08
CA THR A 25 -5.69 9.33 5.27
C THR A 25 -5.65 8.96 3.78
N VAL A 26 -6.76 9.22 3.09
CA VAL A 26 -6.90 8.95 1.64
C VAL A 26 -5.88 9.76 0.83
N GLU A 27 -5.56 10.97 1.26
CA GLU A 27 -4.57 11.84 0.62
C GLU A 27 -3.16 11.26 0.74
N GLN A 28 -2.81 10.66 1.88
CA GLN A 28 -1.54 9.95 2.06
C GLN A 28 -1.46 8.71 1.17
N LEU A 29 -2.54 7.94 1.08
CA LEU A 29 -2.64 6.78 0.19
C LEU A 29 -2.44 7.21 -1.27
N ALA A 30 -3.21 8.20 -1.74
CA ALA A 30 -3.08 8.73 -3.09
C ALA A 30 -1.65 9.22 -3.37
N ARG A 31 -1.06 9.94 -2.41
CA ARG A 31 0.29 10.47 -2.56
C ARG A 31 1.35 9.37 -2.65
N THR A 32 1.24 8.31 -1.87
CA THR A 32 2.20 7.19 -1.91
C THR A 32 2.12 6.40 -3.22
N VAL A 33 0.90 6.24 -3.77
CA VAL A 33 0.68 5.68 -5.11
C VAL A 33 1.30 6.57 -6.19
N GLU A 34 1.07 7.88 -6.15
CA GLU A 34 1.68 8.85 -7.09
C GLU A 34 3.21 8.81 -7.06
N LEU A 35 3.80 8.57 -5.89
CA LEU A 35 5.25 8.49 -5.69
C LEU A 35 5.84 7.12 -6.04
N GLY A 36 5.00 6.17 -6.46
CA GLY A 36 5.41 4.85 -6.96
C GLY A 36 5.61 3.78 -5.89
N CYS A 37 5.10 3.95 -4.67
CA CYS A 37 5.14 2.87 -3.68
C CYS A 37 4.24 1.71 -4.12
N ASP A 38 4.71 0.48 -3.91
CA ASP A 38 4.06 -0.73 -4.43
C ASP A 38 3.00 -1.29 -3.46
N ILE A 39 3.28 -1.17 -2.17
CA ILE A 39 2.46 -1.75 -1.09
C ILE A 39 2.19 -0.67 -0.04
N GLY A 40 0.98 -0.64 0.49
CA GLY A 40 0.59 0.27 1.58
C GLY A 40 0.27 -0.49 2.87
N GLN A 41 0.67 0.07 4.01
CA GLN A 41 0.24 -0.36 5.34
C GLN A 41 -0.17 0.86 6.18
N GLY A 42 -1.30 0.76 6.88
CA GLY A 42 -1.70 1.77 7.84
C GLY A 42 -3.15 1.65 8.26
N TYR A 43 -3.57 2.44 9.24
CA TYR A 43 -4.90 2.35 9.85
C TYR A 43 -6.05 2.71 8.91
N LEU A 44 -5.78 3.48 7.84
CA LEU A 44 -6.76 3.67 6.77
C LEU A 44 -7.13 2.34 6.10
N LEU A 45 -6.12 1.47 5.90
CA LEU A 45 -6.26 0.20 5.22
C LEU A 45 -6.78 -0.86 6.19
N SER A 46 -6.05 -1.09 7.28
CA SER A 46 -6.47 -2.01 8.34
C SER A 46 -5.75 -1.68 9.65
N ARG A 47 -6.44 -1.91 10.77
CA ARG A 47 -5.79 -2.00 12.07
C ARG A 47 -5.05 -3.35 12.20
N PRO A 48 -4.05 -3.46 13.11
CA PRO A 48 -3.48 -4.75 13.49
C PRO A 48 -4.57 -5.71 13.97
N LEU A 49 -4.47 -6.95 13.53
CA LEU A 49 -5.45 -7.99 13.79
C LEU A 49 -4.84 -9.10 14.63
N ARG A 50 -5.68 -9.82 15.38
CA ARG A 50 -5.25 -11.09 15.97
C ARG A 50 -5.11 -12.11 14.85
N PRO A 51 -4.22 -13.12 14.98
CA PRO A 51 -4.03 -14.13 13.93
C PRO A 51 -5.32 -14.81 13.46
N ALA A 52 -6.25 -15.08 14.40
CA ALA A 52 -7.54 -15.71 14.09
C ALA A 52 -8.46 -14.85 13.20
N ASP A 53 -8.29 -13.52 13.21
CA ASP A 53 -9.14 -12.59 12.46
C ASP A 53 -8.60 -12.32 11.03
N VAL A 54 -7.34 -12.70 10.76
CA VAL A 54 -6.66 -12.44 9.47
C VAL A 54 -7.38 -13.09 8.28
N PRO A 55 -7.80 -14.37 8.32
CA PRO A 55 -8.43 -15.00 7.15
C PRO A 55 -9.70 -14.27 6.69
N GLU A 56 -10.56 -13.88 7.63
CA GLU A 56 -11.80 -13.15 7.33
C GLU A 56 -11.50 -11.74 6.79
N ALA A 57 -10.58 -11.02 7.44
CA ALA A 57 -10.21 -9.68 7.02
C ALA A 57 -9.56 -9.65 5.64
N ALA A 58 -8.69 -10.63 5.33
CA ALA A 58 -8.05 -10.76 4.03
C ALA A 58 -9.07 -11.03 2.92
N GLN A 59 -10.04 -11.92 3.15
CA GLN A 59 -11.12 -12.20 2.19
C GLN A 59 -11.96 -10.96 1.91
N ARG A 60 -12.28 -10.17 2.95
CA ARG A 60 -12.99 -8.89 2.81
C ARG A 60 -12.16 -7.88 2.03
N HIS A 61 -10.90 -7.68 2.40
CA HIS A 61 -9.99 -6.75 1.72
C HIS A 61 -9.85 -7.08 0.23
N VAL A 62 -9.61 -8.34 -0.13
CA VAL A 62 -9.49 -8.74 -1.53
C VAL A 62 -10.78 -8.40 -2.30
N ARG A 63 -11.96 -8.67 -1.74
CA ARG A 63 -13.23 -8.31 -2.39
C ARG A 63 -13.41 -6.82 -2.59
N ASP A 64 -13.02 -6.00 -1.61
CA ASP A 64 -13.21 -4.55 -1.66
C ASP A 64 -12.19 -3.90 -2.62
N TRP A 65 -10.95 -4.36 -2.61
CA TRP A 65 -9.88 -3.83 -3.46
C TRP A 65 -9.93 -4.33 -4.91
N LEU A 66 -10.47 -5.53 -5.18
CA LEU A 66 -10.74 -5.99 -6.55
C LEU A 66 -11.83 -5.17 -7.27
N ARG A 67 -12.61 -4.37 -6.52
CA ARG A 67 -13.60 -3.44 -7.09
C ARG A 67 -12.99 -2.10 -7.47
N VAL A 68 -11.77 -1.81 -7.02
CA VAL A 68 -11.02 -0.64 -7.43
C VAL A 68 -10.37 -0.98 -8.78
N PRO A 69 -10.58 -0.20 -9.85
CA PRO A 69 -9.94 -0.47 -11.12
C PRO A 69 -8.43 -0.50 -10.90
N ALA A 70 -7.78 -1.59 -11.35
CA ALA A 70 -6.34 -1.76 -11.29
C ALA A 70 -5.65 -0.65 -12.10
N GLN A 71 -5.41 0.49 -11.48
CA GLN A 71 -4.60 1.55 -12.06
C GLN A 71 -3.14 1.24 -11.76
N ARG A 72 -2.53 0.58 -12.76
CA ARG A 72 -1.09 0.28 -12.96
C ARG A 72 -0.52 -0.90 -12.18
N ALA A 73 -0.52 -2.06 -12.85
CA ALA A 73 0.72 -2.85 -12.96
C ALA A 73 1.56 -2.23 -14.12
N PRO A 74 2.90 -2.32 -14.11
CA PRO A 74 3.77 -1.65 -15.08
C PRO A 74 3.39 -1.90 -16.55
#